data_AF-A0A9E7D6C4-F1
#
_entry.id   AF-A0A9E7D6C4-F1
#
_cell.length_a   1.000
_cell.length_b   1.000
_cell.length_c   1.000
_cell.angle_alpha   90.00
_cell.angle_beta   90.00
_cell.angle_gamma   90.00
#
_symmetry.space_group_name_H-M   'P 1'
#
loop_
_entity.id
_entity.type
_entity.pdbx_description
1 polymer ?
#
loop_
_entity_poly.entity_id
_entity_poly.type
_entity_poly.pdbx_seq_one_letter_code
_entity_poly.pdbx_strand_id
1 'polypeptide(L)'
;MSARFGDKDGLIPRGLVWRVFADRPEASGAYPLVAEAADPAPVFFLSPGGYVVHVAYGLASVARRIVVGEESRREQLVVPAGAVTLHSDVGEKPVPADKVTYDLFEGSFLQGRASSRPYYRGANPGDLIILPAGDYYVVSTYGDGNAVIQADLAVAAGKVTDATLHHRAGEVTLRLVKVAGGDPMPETQWSIGTPGGDSVKESISPEPTFVLAEGEYTAVARYQGKTYSKVFTVETGKNESVEVRVGDQVTPDALEGQDGSGD
;
A
#
# COMPACT_ATOMS: atom_id res chain seq x y z
N MET A 1 -26.46 24.73 -0.64
CA MET A 1 -25.14 24.29 -1.14
C MET A 1 -25.33 23.11 -2.08
N SER A 2 -24.34 22.80 -2.93
CA SER A 2 -24.30 21.56 -3.73
C SER A 2 -22.89 21.32 -4.27
N ALA A 3 -22.51 20.08 -4.55
CA ALA A 3 -21.19 19.74 -5.12
C ALA A 3 -21.32 18.91 -6.41
N ARG A 4 -20.33 19.02 -7.30
CA ARG A 4 -20.19 18.22 -8.55
C ARG A 4 -18.73 17.77 -8.73
N PHE A 5 -18.50 16.68 -9.46
CA PHE A 5 -17.14 16.17 -9.69
C PHE A 5 -16.30 17.06 -10.63
N GLY A 6 -16.94 17.67 -11.62
CA GLY A 6 -16.34 18.57 -12.60
C GLY A 6 -17.40 19.53 -13.13
N ASP A 7 -17.00 20.61 -13.83
CA ASP A 7 -17.93 21.68 -14.23
C ASP A 7 -19.15 21.21 -15.04
N LYS A 8 -18.98 20.16 -15.84
CA LYS A 8 -20.01 19.57 -16.70
C LYS A 8 -20.70 18.35 -16.09
N ASP A 9 -20.29 17.91 -14.90
CA ASP A 9 -20.80 16.70 -14.27
C ASP A 9 -22.07 16.95 -13.45
N GLY A 10 -22.79 15.86 -13.18
CA GLY A 10 -23.94 15.86 -12.27
C GLY A 10 -23.57 16.18 -10.83
N LEU A 11 -24.60 16.45 -10.02
CA LEU A 11 -24.42 16.66 -8.59
C LEU A 11 -23.97 15.38 -7.90
N ILE A 12 -23.09 15.50 -6.91
CA ILE A 12 -22.67 14.39 -6.05
C ILE A 12 -23.85 14.05 -5.13
N PRO A 13 -24.42 12.84 -5.20
CA PRO A 13 -25.71 12.54 -4.57
C PRO A 13 -25.62 12.16 -3.08
N ARG A 14 -24.44 11.81 -2.58
CA ARG A 14 -24.22 11.33 -1.20
C ARG A 14 -22.75 11.37 -0.81
N GLY A 15 -22.45 11.12 0.47
CA GLY A 15 -21.09 11.00 0.99
C GLY A 15 -20.33 12.31 1.14
N LEU A 16 -21.03 13.44 1.00
CA LEU A 16 -20.46 14.76 1.24
C LEU A 16 -20.46 15.07 2.72
N VAL A 17 -19.43 15.77 3.16
CA VAL A 17 -19.38 16.39 4.48
C VAL A 17 -19.08 17.87 4.29
N TRP A 18 -20.03 18.71 4.67
CA TRP A 18 -19.95 20.16 4.58
C TRP A 18 -19.58 20.72 5.94
N ARG A 19 -18.58 21.61 5.99
CA ARG A 19 -18.23 22.39 7.17
C ARG A 19 -18.12 23.85 6.79
N VAL A 20 -18.82 24.70 7.52
CA VAL A 20 -18.77 26.15 7.33
C VAL A 20 -18.09 26.76 8.53
N PHE A 21 -17.00 27.48 8.27
CA PHE A 21 -16.26 28.21 9.28
C PHE A 21 -16.50 29.71 9.10
N ALA A 22 -16.58 30.48 10.18
CA ALA A 22 -16.48 31.93 10.08
C ALA A 22 -15.11 32.30 9.49
N ASP A 23 -15.01 33.34 8.67
CA ASP A 23 -13.73 33.73 8.03
C ASP A 23 -12.84 34.64 8.88
N ARG A 24 -13.22 34.85 10.15
CA ARG A 24 -12.43 35.55 11.15
C ARG A 24 -12.04 34.58 12.26
N PRO A 25 -10.75 34.51 12.62
CA PRO A 25 -10.33 33.70 13.74
C PRO A 25 -10.83 34.29 15.06
N GLU A 26 -11.07 33.43 16.04
CA GLU A 26 -11.28 33.85 17.42
C GLU A 26 -9.94 34.18 18.11
N ALA A 27 -9.98 34.61 19.38
CA ALA A 27 -8.78 34.99 20.12
C ALA A 27 -7.69 33.88 20.21
N SER A 28 -8.09 32.61 20.06
CA SER A 28 -7.19 31.45 20.02
C SER A 28 -6.42 31.30 18.69
N GLY A 29 -6.83 32.03 17.63
CA GLY A 29 -6.36 31.84 16.26
C GLY A 29 -7.14 30.79 15.47
N ALA A 30 -8.05 30.04 16.10
CA ALA A 30 -8.90 29.07 15.41
C ALA A 30 -10.04 29.76 14.64
N TYR A 31 -10.44 29.18 13.51
CA TYR A 31 -11.62 29.61 12.77
C TYR A 31 -12.85 28.85 13.31
N PRO A 32 -13.87 29.52 13.89
CA PRO A 32 -15.01 28.85 14.49
C PRO A 32 -15.83 28.06 13.45
N LEU A 33 -16.15 26.79 13.75
CA LEU A 33 -17.13 26.01 13.01
C LEU A 33 -18.53 26.53 13.36
N VAL A 34 -19.26 27.04 12.36
CA VAL A 34 -20.59 27.63 12.55
C VAL A 34 -21.72 26.74 12.05
N ALA A 35 -21.44 25.82 11.12
CA ALA A 35 -22.41 24.84 10.65
C ALA A 35 -21.72 23.61 10.05
N GLU A 36 -22.38 22.45 10.15
CA GLU A 36 -21.97 21.20 9.54
C GLU A 36 -23.20 20.47 8.98
N ALA A 37 -23.05 19.76 7.87
CA ALA A 37 -24.10 18.92 7.30
C ALA A 37 -23.53 17.79 6.44
N ALA A 38 -24.30 16.72 6.24
CA ALA A 38 -23.94 15.60 5.37
C ALA A 38 -24.87 15.42 4.16
N ASP A 39 -25.94 16.23 4.06
CA ASP A 39 -26.86 16.18 2.92
C ASP A 39 -26.15 16.55 1.61
N PRO A 40 -26.62 16.05 0.45
CA PRO A 40 -26.05 16.42 -0.83
C PRO A 40 -26.28 17.90 -1.20
N ALA A 41 -27.34 18.50 -0.66
CA ALA A 41 -27.72 19.89 -0.91
C ALA A 41 -28.24 20.59 0.36
N PRO A 42 -27.40 20.83 1.37
CA PRO A 42 -27.85 21.42 2.63
C PRO A 42 -28.15 22.91 2.46
N VAL A 43 -29.05 23.41 3.32
CA VAL A 43 -29.36 24.83 3.48
C VAL A 43 -28.81 25.28 4.82
N PHE A 44 -27.98 26.33 4.80
CA PHE A 44 -27.40 26.91 6.00
C PHE A 44 -27.98 28.30 6.23
N PHE A 45 -28.45 28.56 7.44
CA PHE A 45 -28.89 29.89 7.88
C PHE A 45 -27.71 30.58 8.56
N LEU A 46 -27.06 31.48 7.83
CA LEU A 46 -25.87 32.19 8.28
C LEU A 46 -26.17 33.68 8.37
N SER A 47 -25.67 34.35 9.41
CA SER A 47 -25.73 35.80 9.50
C SER A 47 -24.92 36.45 8.35
N PRO A 48 -25.24 37.70 7.96
CA PRO A 48 -24.41 38.42 7.00
C PRO A 48 -22.95 38.50 7.47
N GLY A 49 -22.02 38.11 6.62
CA GLY A 49 -20.62 37.94 7.00
C GLY A 49 -19.80 37.11 6.01
N GLY A 50 -18.52 36.96 6.32
CA GLY A 50 -17.61 36.13 5.53
C GLY A 50 -17.44 34.74 6.14
N TYR A 51 -17.34 33.74 5.28
CA TYR A 51 -17.25 32.33 5.67
C TYR A 51 -16.27 31.55 4.78
N VAL A 52 -15.72 30.47 5.31
CA VAL A 52 -14.99 29.45 4.54
C VAL A 52 -15.85 28.18 4.53
N VAL A 53 -16.32 27.79 3.34
CA VAL A 53 -17.04 26.55 3.12
C VAL A 53 -16.05 25.48 2.70
N HIS A 54 -15.87 24.48 3.54
CA HIS A 54 -15.16 23.24 3.25
C HIS A 54 -16.16 22.16 2.88
N VAL A 55 -15.89 21.43 1.81
CA VAL A 55 -16.64 20.22 1.45
C VAL A 55 -15.66 19.10 1.18
N ALA A 56 -15.91 17.95 1.81
CA ALA A 56 -15.15 16.73 1.64
C ALA A 56 -16.01 15.62 1.02
N TYR A 57 -15.38 14.80 0.21
CA TYR A 57 -15.91 13.56 -0.35
C TYR A 57 -14.78 12.52 -0.29
N GLY A 58 -14.84 11.64 0.71
CA GLY A 58 -13.70 10.77 1.04
C GLY A 58 -12.45 11.59 1.37
N LEU A 59 -11.34 11.31 0.67
CA LEU A 59 -10.08 12.05 0.83
C LEU A 59 -10.00 13.31 -0.04
N ALA A 60 -10.91 13.46 -1.01
CA ALA A 60 -10.99 14.67 -1.82
C ALA A 60 -11.70 15.77 -1.03
N SER A 61 -11.15 16.97 -1.02
CA SER A 61 -11.84 18.12 -0.44
C SER A 61 -11.46 19.44 -1.09
N VAL A 62 -12.33 20.44 -0.94
CA VAL A 62 -12.09 21.80 -1.40
C VAL A 62 -12.60 22.78 -0.35
N ALA A 63 -11.92 23.92 -0.22
CA ALA A 63 -12.35 25.05 0.60
C ALA A 63 -12.57 26.28 -0.28
N ARG A 64 -13.67 27.00 -0.05
CA ARG A 64 -13.99 28.26 -0.75
C ARG A 64 -14.42 29.32 0.25
N ARG A 65 -13.81 30.49 0.18
CA ARG A 65 -14.29 31.68 0.89
C ARG A 65 -15.53 32.25 0.19
N ILE A 66 -16.58 32.53 0.94
CA ILE A 66 -17.82 33.15 0.47
C ILE A 66 -18.16 34.36 1.34
N VAL A 67 -18.97 35.27 0.81
CA VAL A 67 -19.60 36.35 1.56
C VAL A 67 -21.10 36.17 1.48
N VAL A 68 -21.75 36.12 2.63
CA VAL A 68 -23.20 36.00 2.78
C VAL A 68 -23.76 37.38 3.10
N GLY A 69 -24.77 37.80 2.35
CA GLY A 69 -25.56 39.01 2.61
C GLY A 69 -26.95 38.65 3.15
N GLU A 70 -27.91 39.56 3.01
CA GLU A 70 -29.30 39.33 3.45
C GLU A 70 -30.09 38.45 2.46
N GLU A 71 -29.64 38.35 1.21
CA GLU A 71 -30.30 37.54 0.18
C GLU A 71 -29.85 36.08 0.21
N SER A 72 -30.80 35.18 -0.07
CA SER A 72 -30.52 33.76 -0.24
C SER A 72 -29.68 33.50 -1.48
N ARG A 73 -28.60 32.73 -1.34
CA ARG A 73 -27.69 32.40 -2.44
C ARG A 73 -27.47 30.91 -2.59
N ARG A 74 -27.44 30.45 -3.85
CA ARG A 74 -27.01 29.09 -4.19
C ARG A 74 -25.51 29.08 -4.47
N GLU A 75 -24.81 28.26 -3.70
CA GLU A 75 -23.38 27.98 -3.90
C GLU A 75 -23.19 26.55 -4.41
N GLN A 76 -22.35 26.43 -5.44
CA GLN A 76 -21.99 25.15 -6.06
C GLN A 76 -20.47 25.03 -6.15
N LEU A 77 -19.94 23.97 -5.54
CA LEU A 77 -18.50 23.70 -5.48
C LEU A 77 -18.16 22.54 -6.41
N VAL A 78 -16.97 22.60 -7.02
CA VAL A 78 -16.42 21.48 -7.79
C VAL A 78 -15.44 20.75 -6.88
N VAL A 79 -15.65 19.45 -6.72
CA VAL A 79 -14.80 18.56 -5.93
C VAL A 79 -14.26 17.51 -6.90
N PRO A 80 -13.11 17.75 -7.54
CA PRO A 80 -12.51 16.79 -8.47
C PRO A 80 -12.11 15.54 -7.71
N ALA A 81 -12.98 14.54 -7.73
CA ALA A 81 -12.80 13.30 -7.00
C ALA A 81 -13.13 12.13 -7.91
N GLY A 82 -12.26 11.13 -7.91
CA GLY A 82 -12.54 9.81 -8.45
C GLY A 82 -12.47 8.78 -7.35
N ALA A 83 -12.51 7.51 -7.72
CA ALA A 83 -12.20 6.43 -6.82
C ALA A 83 -11.30 5.40 -7.48
N VAL A 84 -10.64 4.59 -6.68
CA VAL A 84 -9.88 3.43 -7.12
C VAL A 84 -10.34 2.20 -6.37
N THR A 85 -10.39 1.08 -7.09
CA THR A 85 -10.51 -0.26 -6.54
C THR A 85 -9.34 -1.08 -7.05
N LEU A 86 -8.67 -1.76 -6.13
CA LEU A 86 -7.43 -2.48 -6.38
C LEU A 86 -7.62 -3.97 -6.13
N HIS A 87 -7.04 -4.78 -7.00
CA HIS A 87 -7.00 -6.22 -6.92
C HIS A 87 -5.58 -6.72 -7.20
N SER A 88 -5.30 -7.97 -6.84
CA SER A 88 -4.04 -8.62 -7.16
C SER A 88 -4.26 -10.08 -7.53
N ASP A 89 -3.47 -10.54 -8.49
CA ASP A 89 -3.39 -11.95 -8.86
C ASP A 89 -1.93 -12.41 -8.98
N VAL A 90 -1.76 -13.73 -8.98
CA VAL A 90 -0.51 -14.42 -9.28
C VAL A 90 -0.84 -15.55 -10.24
N GLY A 91 -0.25 -15.53 -11.44
CA GLY A 91 -0.54 -16.53 -12.47
C GLY A 91 -2.04 -16.67 -12.74
N GLU A 92 -2.75 -15.53 -12.87
CA GLU A 92 -4.20 -15.42 -13.11
C GLU A 92 -5.11 -15.88 -11.96
N LYS A 93 -4.55 -16.22 -10.79
CA LYS A 93 -5.32 -16.57 -9.60
C LYS A 93 -5.36 -15.41 -8.62
N PRO A 94 -6.55 -14.99 -8.13
CA PRO A 94 -6.64 -13.93 -7.13
C PRO A 94 -5.82 -14.24 -5.88
N VAL A 95 -5.11 -13.23 -5.39
CA VAL A 95 -4.38 -13.31 -4.12
C VAL A 95 -5.37 -13.24 -2.94
N PRO A 96 -5.21 -14.07 -1.90
CA PRO A 96 -6.02 -13.96 -0.68
C PRO A 96 -5.92 -12.57 -0.05
N ALA A 97 -7.07 -12.01 0.37
CA ALA A 97 -7.14 -10.62 0.83
C ALA A 97 -6.32 -10.33 2.09
N ASP A 98 -6.12 -11.32 2.94
CA ASP A 98 -5.29 -11.26 4.15
C ASP A 98 -3.78 -11.29 3.87
N LYS A 99 -3.39 -11.59 2.62
CA LYS A 99 -1.99 -11.66 2.19
C LYS A 99 -1.57 -10.48 1.32
N VAL A 100 -2.43 -9.51 1.01
CA VAL A 100 -2.04 -8.39 0.15
C VAL A 100 -2.51 -7.06 0.70
N THR A 101 -1.64 -6.07 0.61
CA THR A 101 -1.92 -4.69 1.03
C THR A 101 -1.50 -3.71 -0.04
N TYR A 102 -2.21 -2.58 -0.12
CA TYR A 102 -1.88 -1.50 -1.05
C TYR A 102 -1.61 -0.18 -0.34
N ASP A 103 -0.50 0.45 -0.71
CA ASP A 103 -0.20 1.84 -0.35
C ASP A 103 -0.27 2.70 -1.61
N LEU A 104 -0.99 3.82 -1.54
CA LEU A 104 -1.10 4.78 -2.65
C LEU A 104 -0.32 6.04 -2.35
N PHE A 105 0.35 6.56 -3.37
CA PHE A 105 1.20 7.73 -3.31
C PHE A 105 0.81 8.68 -4.44
N GLU A 106 0.94 9.99 -4.20
CA GLU A 106 0.70 11.00 -5.22
C GLU A 106 1.86 11.06 -6.23
N GLY A 107 1.53 11.30 -7.50
CA GLY A 107 2.46 11.44 -8.61
C GLY A 107 2.68 10.14 -9.38
N SER A 108 3.76 10.10 -10.17
CA SER A 108 4.12 8.96 -11.00
C SER A 108 5.53 8.49 -10.64
N PHE A 109 5.68 7.19 -10.38
CA PHE A 109 6.99 6.62 -10.08
C PHE A 109 7.84 6.52 -11.36
N LEU A 110 7.20 6.29 -12.52
CA LEU A 110 7.86 6.22 -13.82
C LEU A 110 8.46 7.56 -14.26
N GLN A 111 7.85 8.68 -13.83
CA GLN A 111 8.28 10.03 -14.20
C GLN A 111 9.18 10.69 -13.13
N GLY A 112 9.53 9.97 -12.05
CA GLY A 112 10.38 10.48 -10.97
C GLY A 112 9.75 11.63 -10.18
N ARG A 113 8.41 11.77 -10.20
CA ARG A 113 7.64 12.80 -9.48
C ARG A 113 6.83 12.19 -8.33
N ALA A 114 7.41 11.22 -7.63
CA ALA A 114 6.75 10.47 -6.57
C ALA A 114 6.90 11.16 -5.21
N SER A 115 5.79 11.28 -4.46
CA SER A 115 5.85 11.56 -3.03
C SER A 115 6.53 10.41 -2.29
N SER A 116 7.36 10.70 -1.29
CA SER A 116 7.95 9.67 -0.42
C SER A 116 7.00 9.20 0.70
N ARG A 117 5.88 9.92 0.90
CA ARG A 117 4.87 9.59 1.91
C ARG A 117 3.60 9.09 1.25
N PRO A 118 3.03 7.95 1.72
CA PRO A 118 1.79 7.44 1.18
C PRO A 118 0.66 8.43 1.49
N TYR A 119 -0.16 8.66 0.47
CA TYR A 119 -1.41 9.38 0.57
C TYR A 119 -2.49 8.50 1.24
N TYR A 120 -2.46 7.20 0.99
CA TYR A 120 -3.29 6.18 1.65
C TYR A 120 -2.44 4.94 1.94
N ARG A 121 -2.65 4.30 3.09
CA ARG A 121 -1.85 3.15 3.53
C ARG A 121 -2.75 1.97 3.89
N GLY A 122 -2.33 0.78 3.49
CA GLY A 122 -2.92 -0.48 3.91
C GLY A 122 -4.35 -0.68 3.42
N ALA A 123 -4.63 -0.37 2.16
CA ALA A 123 -5.90 -0.76 1.56
C ALA A 123 -5.98 -2.28 1.39
N ASN A 124 -7.19 -2.82 1.53
CA ASN A 124 -7.48 -4.22 1.22
C ASN A 124 -7.96 -4.33 -0.24
N PRO A 125 -7.88 -5.54 -0.84
CA PRO A 125 -8.47 -5.77 -2.15
C PRO A 125 -9.96 -5.48 -2.18
N GLY A 126 -10.41 -4.81 -3.24
CA GLY A 126 -11.82 -4.46 -3.40
C GLY A 126 -12.29 -3.22 -2.62
N ASP A 127 -11.45 -2.63 -1.78
CA ASP A 127 -11.79 -1.37 -1.11
C ASP A 127 -12.05 -0.27 -2.16
N LEU A 128 -13.12 0.50 -1.97
CA LEU A 128 -13.42 1.68 -2.79
C LEU A 128 -12.80 2.92 -2.14
N ILE A 129 -11.63 3.33 -2.63
CA ILE A 129 -10.88 4.45 -2.07
C ILE A 129 -11.18 5.71 -2.88
N ILE A 130 -11.84 6.69 -2.26
CA ILE A 130 -12.15 7.97 -2.90
C ILE A 130 -10.97 8.93 -2.73
N LEU A 131 -10.45 9.42 -3.85
CA LEU A 131 -9.25 10.27 -3.92
C LEU A 131 -9.54 11.54 -4.73
N PRO A 132 -8.77 12.63 -4.53
CA PRO A 132 -8.70 13.70 -5.50
C PRO A 132 -8.39 13.16 -6.91
N ALA A 133 -8.95 13.80 -7.93
CA ALA A 133 -8.56 13.49 -9.30
C ALA A 133 -7.09 13.90 -9.52
N GLY A 134 -6.30 13.01 -10.13
CA GLY A 134 -4.87 13.20 -10.29
C GLY A 134 -4.15 11.91 -10.66
N ASP A 135 -2.83 12.02 -10.78
CA ASP A 135 -1.93 10.90 -11.02
C ASP A 135 -1.41 10.37 -9.67
N TYR A 136 -1.43 9.05 -9.54
CA TYR A 136 -0.97 8.32 -8.37
C TYR A 136 -0.10 7.15 -8.82
N TYR A 137 0.61 6.57 -7.88
CA TYR A 137 1.11 5.21 -8.04
C TYR A 137 0.78 4.40 -6.81
N VAL A 138 0.61 3.10 -7.02
CA VAL A 138 0.33 2.12 -5.98
C VAL A 138 1.55 1.25 -5.77
N VAL A 139 1.83 0.92 -4.51
CA VAL A 139 2.73 -0.14 -4.08
C VAL A 139 1.87 -1.27 -3.55
N SER A 140 1.89 -2.43 -4.22
CA SER A 140 1.22 -3.64 -3.76
C SER A 140 2.26 -4.59 -3.16
N THR A 141 2.03 -5.01 -1.93
CA THR A 141 2.87 -5.98 -1.21
C THR A 141 2.09 -7.28 -1.05
N TYR A 142 2.66 -8.38 -1.52
CA TYR A 142 2.08 -9.72 -1.40
C TYR A 142 2.90 -10.57 -0.41
N GLY A 143 2.22 -11.03 0.64
CA GLY A 143 2.78 -11.78 1.74
C GLY A 143 3.78 -10.97 2.55
N ASP A 144 4.78 -11.66 3.09
CA ASP A 144 5.68 -11.11 4.09
C ASP A 144 7.16 -11.07 3.66
N GLY A 145 7.46 -11.52 2.43
CA GLY A 145 8.79 -11.48 1.83
C GLY A 145 9.03 -10.23 0.98
N ASN A 146 9.63 -10.42 -0.20
CA ASN A 146 10.02 -9.34 -1.11
C ASN A 146 9.10 -9.18 -2.33
N ALA A 147 7.94 -9.84 -2.36
CA ALA A 147 6.99 -9.73 -3.47
C ALA A 147 6.26 -8.38 -3.42
N VAL A 148 6.87 -7.38 -4.06
CA VAL A 148 6.35 -6.00 -4.15
C VAL A 148 6.34 -5.56 -5.60
N ILE A 149 5.24 -4.97 -6.04
CA ILE A 149 5.11 -4.36 -7.37
C ILE A 149 4.59 -2.93 -7.27
N GLN A 150 4.99 -2.12 -8.24
CA GLN A 150 4.59 -0.72 -8.35
C GLN A 150 3.90 -0.48 -9.69
N ALA A 151 2.83 0.30 -9.69
CA ALA A 151 2.10 0.66 -10.90
C ALA A 151 1.57 2.10 -10.81
N ASP A 152 1.66 2.83 -11.92
CA ASP A 152 1.02 4.15 -12.05
C ASP A 152 -0.49 3.97 -12.24
N LEU A 153 -1.25 4.91 -11.69
CA LEU A 153 -2.71 4.94 -11.65
C LEU A 153 -3.18 6.36 -11.96
N ALA A 154 -4.14 6.50 -12.88
CA ALA A 154 -4.86 7.75 -13.08
C ALA A 154 -6.22 7.70 -12.37
N VAL A 155 -6.50 8.70 -11.53
CA VAL A 155 -7.79 8.90 -10.90
C VAL A 155 -8.51 10.04 -11.62
N ALA A 156 -9.56 9.69 -12.38
CA ALA A 156 -10.36 10.67 -13.10
C ALA A 156 -11.59 11.09 -12.29
N ALA A 157 -11.95 12.38 -12.37
CA ALA A 157 -13.12 12.92 -11.69
C ALA A 157 -14.41 12.17 -12.13
N GLY A 158 -15.24 11.81 -11.15
CA GLY A 158 -16.52 11.13 -11.36
C GLY A 158 -16.41 9.68 -11.83
N LYS A 159 -15.21 9.09 -11.89
CA LYS A 159 -14.97 7.72 -12.34
C LYS A 159 -14.39 6.85 -11.23
N VAL A 160 -14.60 5.55 -11.38
CA VAL A 160 -13.88 4.52 -10.61
C VAL A 160 -12.84 3.90 -11.53
N THR A 161 -11.58 3.91 -11.10
CA THR A 161 -10.50 3.17 -11.75
C THR A 161 -10.42 1.80 -11.09
N ASP A 162 -10.70 0.74 -11.84
CA ASP A 162 -10.58 -0.64 -11.40
C ASP A 162 -9.29 -1.22 -11.98
N ALA A 163 -8.36 -1.63 -11.12
CA ALA A 163 -7.04 -2.09 -11.52
C ALA A 163 -6.66 -3.40 -10.83
N THR A 164 -6.13 -4.35 -11.62
CA THR A 164 -5.56 -5.60 -11.13
C THR A 164 -4.05 -5.57 -11.27
N LEU A 165 -3.35 -5.86 -10.17
CA LEU A 165 -1.90 -5.88 -10.06
C LEU A 165 -1.37 -7.31 -10.10
N HIS A 166 -0.65 -7.64 -11.17
CA HIS A 166 -0.16 -8.99 -11.45
C HIS A 166 1.19 -9.24 -10.77
N HIS A 167 1.18 -9.94 -9.65
CA HIS A 167 2.39 -10.33 -8.93
C HIS A 167 3.08 -11.51 -9.61
N ARG A 168 4.41 -11.44 -9.68
CA ARG A 168 5.28 -12.57 -10.06
C ARG A 168 5.95 -13.11 -8.81
N ALA A 169 5.29 -14.07 -8.16
CA ALA A 169 5.68 -14.59 -6.86
C ALA A 169 5.24 -16.04 -6.66
N GLY A 170 5.87 -16.72 -5.71
CA GLY A 170 5.51 -18.07 -5.26
C GLY A 170 5.59 -18.20 -3.74
N GLU A 171 4.82 -19.13 -3.19
CA GLU A 171 4.87 -19.45 -1.77
C GLU A 171 5.87 -20.57 -1.53
N VAL A 172 6.85 -20.34 -0.66
CA VAL A 172 7.97 -21.24 -0.41
C VAL A 172 7.96 -21.69 1.04
N THR A 173 7.91 -23.00 1.25
CA THR A 173 8.05 -23.64 2.55
C THR A 173 9.44 -24.25 2.68
N LEU A 174 10.19 -23.90 3.73
CA LEU A 174 11.54 -24.44 3.94
C LEU A 174 11.54 -25.61 4.91
N ARG A 175 12.35 -26.63 4.64
CA ARG A 175 12.51 -27.80 5.52
C ARG A 175 13.96 -28.25 5.53
N LEU A 176 14.55 -28.43 6.72
CA LEU A 176 15.86 -29.05 6.88
C LEU A 176 15.63 -30.52 7.20
N VAL A 177 16.07 -31.43 6.34
CA VAL A 177 15.79 -32.86 6.47
C VAL A 177 17.07 -33.69 6.47
N LYS A 178 17.06 -34.83 7.18
CA LYS A 178 18.17 -35.80 7.13
C LYS A 178 18.14 -36.62 5.84
N VAL A 179 16.94 -36.97 5.41
CA VAL A 179 16.64 -37.75 4.20
C VAL A 179 15.50 -37.06 3.47
N ALA A 180 15.48 -37.19 2.14
CA ALA A 180 14.44 -36.57 1.32
C ALA A 180 13.03 -37.00 1.79
N GLY A 181 12.10 -36.05 1.89
CA GLY A 181 10.74 -36.29 2.38
C GLY A 181 10.64 -36.60 3.89
N GLY A 182 11.73 -36.49 4.64
CA GLY A 182 11.76 -36.73 6.07
C GLY A 182 11.14 -35.60 6.91
N ASP A 183 11.14 -35.81 8.22
CA ASP A 183 10.69 -34.79 9.17
C ASP A 183 11.66 -33.60 9.21
N PRO A 184 11.15 -32.36 9.29
CA PRO A 184 11.97 -31.18 9.43
C PRO A 184 12.70 -31.20 10.79
N MET A 185 13.97 -30.81 10.80
CA MET A 185 14.74 -30.68 12.02
C MET A 185 14.16 -29.56 12.89
N PRO A 186 13.89 -29.80 14.18
CA PRO A 186 13.43 -28.77 15.09
C PRO A 186 14.52 -27.73 15.34
N GLU A 187 14.15 -26.56 15.87
CA GLU A 187 15.09 -25.48 16.24
C GLU A 187 16.03 -25.03 15.10
N THR A 188 15.59 -25.22 13.84
CA THR A 188 16.32 -24.75 12.67
C THR A 188 16.15 -23.24 12.54
N GLN A 189 17.26 -22.52 12.41
CA GLN A 189 17.26 -21.10 12.06
C GLN A 189 17.45 -20.98 10.55
N TRP A 190 16.57 -20.22 9.92
CA TRP A 190 16.53 -20.01 8.48
C TRP A 190 16.93 -18.59 8.14
N SER A 191 17.71 -18.45 7.07
CA SER A 191 17.85 -17.20 6.32
C SER A 191 17.71 -17.47 4.82
N ILE A 192 17.04 -16.57 4.10
CA ILE A 192 16.93 -16.59 2.65
C ILE A 192 17.73 -15.42 2.11
N GLY A 193 18.63 -15.68 1.17
CA GLY A 193 19.43 -14.64 0.51
C GLY A 193 19.18 -14.59 -1.00
N THR A 194 19.37 -13.41 -1.58
CA THR A 194 19.50 -13.26 -3.04
C THR A 194 20.90 -13.72 -3.50
N PRO A 195 21.13 -13.95 -4.80
CA PRO A 195 22.46 -14.27 -5.32
C PRO A 195 23.50 -13.16 -5.07
N GLY A 196 23.05 -11.92 -4.82
CA GLY A 196 23.90 -10.79 -4.45
C GLY A 196 24.38 -10.81 -2.99
N GLY A 197 23.88 -11.74 -2.17
CA GLY A 197 24.24 -11.86 -0.75
C GLY A 197 23.33 -11.08 0.21
N ASP A 198 22.33 -10.37 -0.29
CA ASP A 198 21.37 -9.65 0.55
C ASP A 198 20.40 -10.61 1.23
N SER A 199 20.22 -10.46 2.56
CA SER A 199 19.20 -11.21 3.32
C SER A 199 17.81 -10.69 3.01
N VAL A 200 16.89 -11.58 2.68
CA VAL A 200 15.49 -11.30 2.33
C VAL A 200 14.57 -11.59 3.51
N LYS A 201 14.70 -12.79 4.11
CA LYS A 201 13.87 -13.25 5.25
C LYS A 201 14.65 -14.14 6.19
N GLU A 202 14.25 -14.10 7.46
CA GLU A 202 14.78 -14.96 8.51
C GLU A 202 13.64 -15.56 9.33
N SER A 203 13.85 -16.75 9.89
CA SER A 203 12.89 -17.37 10.80
C SER A 203 13.55 -18.40 11.70
N ILE A 204 12.94 -18.67 12.84
CA ILE A 204 13.30 -19.75 13.77
C ILE A 204 12.26 -20.87 13.82
N SER A 205 11.25 -20.80 12.95
CA SER A 205 10.29 -21.89 12.76
C SER A 205 10.98 -23.06 12.07
N PRO A 206 10.75 -24.33 12.48
CA PRO A 206 11.28 -25.50 11.77
C PRO A 206 10.83 -25.60 10.31
N GLU A 207 9.62 -25.13 10.03
CA GLU A 207 8.98 -25.15 8.71
C GLU A 207 8.34 -23.78 8.39
N PRO A 208 9.15 -22.74 8.12
CA PRO A 208 8.61 -21.43 7.79
C PRO A 208 8.07 -21.42 6.36
N THR A 209 7.03 -20.63 6.13
CA THR A 209 6.47 -20.36 4.82
C THR A 209 6.57 -18.88 4.52
N PHE A 210 7.05 -18.53 3.32
CA PHE A 210 7.20 -17.15 2.87
C PHE A 210 6.64 -16.96 1.48
N VAL A 211 6.23 -15.74 1.15
CA VAL A 211 5.95 -15.35 -0.23
C VAL A 211 7.14 -14.60 -0.79
N LEU A 212 7.71 -15.09 -1.88
CA LEU A 212 8.90 -14.52 -2.51
C LEU A 212 8.60 -14.11 -3.95
N ALA A 213 9.22 -13.02 -4.40
CA ALA A 213 9.20 -12.65 -5.81
C ALA A 213 9.86 -13.74 -6.67
N GLU A 214 9.45 -13.87 -7.92
CA GLU A 214 10.07 -14.78 -8.87
C GLU A 214 11.57 -14.48 -9.01
N GLY A 215 12.41 -15.51 -8.93
CA GLY A 215 13.86 -15.35 -8.98
C GLY A 215 14.62 -16.52 -8.36
N GLU A 216 15.94 -16.42 -8.40
CA GLU A 216 16.85 -17.37 -7.75
C GLU A 216 17.16 -16.91 -6.32
N TYR A 217 17.26 -17.86 -5.40
CA TYR A 217 17.54 -17.62 -3.99
C TYR A 217 18.42 -18.71 -3.40
N THR A 218 19.05 -18.42 -2.28
CA THR A 218 19.72 -19.42 -1.43
C THR A 218 19.00 -19.51 -0.09
N ALA A 219 18.52 -20.71 0.25
CA ALA A 219 18.07 -21.03 1.61
C ALA A 219 19.28 -21.48 2.43
N VAL A 220 19.46 -20.90 3.62
CA VAL A 220 20.51 -21.27 4.58
C VAL A 220 19.84 -21.72 5.86
N ALA A 221 20.14 -22.94 6.28
CA ALA A 221 19.68 -23.55 7.52
C ALA A 221 20.84 -23.66 8.51
N ARG A 222 20.69 -23.09 9.70
CA ARG A 222 21.61 -23.31 10.82
C ARG A 222 20.95 -24.23 11.85
N TYR A 223 21.63 -25.32 12.16
CA TYR A 223 21.14 -26.34 13.08
C TYR A 223 22.32 -26.96 13.84
N GLN A 224 22.23 -26.99 15.18
CA GLN A 224 23.28 -27.55 16.05
C GLN A 224 24.70 -27.02 15.75
N GLY A 225 24.83 -25.73 15.47
CA GLY A 225 26.11 -25.08 15.16
C GLY A 225 26.67 -25.39 13.75
N LYS A 226 25.93 -26.10 12.91
CA LYS A 226 26.29 -26.37 11.52
C LYS A 226 25.39 -25.58 10.57
N THR A 227 25.97 -25.20 9.44
CA THR A 227 25.27 -24.49 8.35
C THR A 227 25.10 -25.43 7.16
N TYR A 228 23.92 -25.39 6.57
CA TYR A 228 23.54 -26.10 5.34
C TYR A 228 22.89 -25.10 4.39
N SER A 229 23.09 -25.24 3.09
CA SER A 229 22.47 -24.33 2.13
C SER A 229 22.03 -25.03 0.86
N LYS A 230 21.08 -24.41 0.18
CA LYS A 230 20.58 -24.87 -1.12
C LYS A 230 20.11 -23.69 -1.95
N VAL A 231 20.51 -23.68 -3.22
CA VAL A 231 19.98 -22.75 -4.23
C VAL A 231 18.66 -23.31 -4.76
N PHE A 232 17.67 -22.43 -4.94
CA PHE A 232 16.37 -22.76 -5.51
C PHE A 232 15.83 -21.58 -6.33
N THR A 233 14.83 -21.85 -7.17
CA THR A 233 14.21 -20.85 -8.03
C THR A 233 12.72 -20.78 -7.75
N VAL A 234 12.24 -19.59 -7.39
CA VAL A 234 10.83 -19.31 -7.22
C VAL A 234 10.22 -19.04 -8.58
N GLU A 235 9.19 -19.79 -8.92
CA GLU A 235 8.39 -19.60 -10.13
C GLU A 235 7.02 -18.99 -9.80
N THR A 236 6.53 -18.12 -10.68
CA THR A 236 5.24 -17.45 -10.51
C THR A 236 4.09 -18.46 -10.37
N GLY A 237 3.29 -18.32 -9.31
CA GLY A 237 2.08 -19.09 -9.07
C GLY A 237 2.31 -20.54 -8.64
N LYS A 238 3.56 -20.93 -8.38
CA LYS A 238 3.90 -22.24 -7.84
C LYS A 238 4.21 -22.14 -6.36
N ASN A 239 3.59 -23.05 -5.60
CA ASN A 239 3.97 -23.27 -4.21
C ASN A 239 5.04 -24.37 -4.20
N GLU A 240 6.15 -24.13 -3.51
CA GLU A 240 7.28 -25.04 -3.47
C GLU A 240 7.67 -25.39 -2.03
N SER A 241 8.04 -26.64 -1.79
CA SER A 241 8.72 -27.05 -0.57
C SER A 241 10.20 -27.28 -0.87
N VAL A 242 11.04 -26.43 -0.28
CA VAL A 242 12.50 -26.47 -0.47
C VAL A 242 13.12 -27.25 0.67
N GLU A 243 13.53 -28.48 0.36
CA GLU A 243 14.29 -29.32 1.28
C GLU A 243 15.78 -29.04 1.18
N VAL A 244 16.38 -28.56 2.28
CA VAL A 244 17.84 -28.54 2.50
C VAL A 244 18.23 -29.81 3.22
N ARG A 245 19.30 -30.50 2.79
CA ARG A 245 19.71 -31.77 3.38
C ARG A 245 20.88 -31.62 4.34
N VAL A 246 20.82 -32.34 5.44
CA VAL A 246 21.96 -32.53 6.35
C VAL A 246 23.02 -33.35 5.60
N GLY A 247 24.01 -32.67 5.04
CA GLY A 247 25.04 -33.27 4.17
C GLY A 247 25.44 -32.37 3.01
N ASP A 248 24.54 -31.46 2.61
CA ASP A 248 24.83 -30.34 1.70
C ASP A 248 25.58 -29.27 2.49
N GLN A 249 26.82 -29.56 2.87
CA GLN A 249 27.71 -28.62 3.54
C GLN A 249 28.32 -27.69 2.49
N VAL A 250 28.02 -26.40 2.58
CA VAL A 250 28.87 -25.38 1.99
C VAL A 250 29.65 -24.77 3.14
N THR A 251 30.95 -25.01 3.17
CA THR A 251 31.89 -24.30 4.05
C THR A 251 31.69 -22.79 3.81
N PRO A 252 31.49 -21.97 4.84
CA PRO A 252 31.49 -20.53 4.65
C PRO A 252 32.87 -20.14 4.10
N ASP A 253 32.94 -19.59 2.89
CA ASP A 253 34.09 -18.77 2.54
C ASP A 253 34.10 -17.60 3.53
N ALA A 254 35.21 -17.48 4.24
CA ALA A 254 35.35 -16.66 5.42
C ALA A 254 35.01 -15.19 5.12
N LEU A 255 33.94 -14.70 5.73
CA LEU A 255 33.86 -13.31 6.17
C LEU A 255 34.60 -13.19 7.50
N GLU A 256 35.91 -13.45 7.50
CA GLU A 256 36.80 -12.98 8.57
C GLU A 256 37.54 -11.76 8.03
N GLY A 257 37.27 -10.61 8.65
CA GLY A 257 37.98 -9.38 8.37
C GLY A 257 39.48 -9.55 8.58
N GLN A 258 40.26 -9.11 7.61
CA GLN A 258 41.69 -8.88 7.79
C GLN A 258 41.88 -7.77 8.82
N ASP A 259 42.08 -8.14 10.08
CA ASP A 259 42.77 -7.26 11.02
C ASP A 259 44.25 -7.27 10.67
N GLY A 260 44.67 -6.22 9.94
CA GLY A 260 46.06 -5.97 9.61
C GLY A 260 46.86 -5.62 10.85
N SER A 261 47.76 -6.52 11.26
CA SER A 261 48.91 -6.19 12.10
C SER A 261 50.03 -5.68 11.20
N GLY A 262 50.26 -4.36 11.22
CA GLY A 262 51.45 -3.73 10.65
C GLY A 262 52.42 -3.38 11.78
N ASP A 263 53.60 -4.01 11.74
CA ASP A 263 54.82 -3.54 12.42
C ASP A 263 55.40 -2.30 11.71
#